data_AF-A0C3M2-F1
#
_entry.id   AF-A0C3M2-F1
#
_cell.length_a   1.000
_cell.length_b   1.000
_cell.length_c   1.000
_cell.angle_alpha   90.00
_cell.angle_beta   90.00
_cell.angle_gamma   90.00
#
_symmetry.space_group_name_H-M   'P 1'
#
loop_
_entity.id
_entity.type
_entity.pdbx_description
1 polymer ?
#
loop_
_entity_poly.entity_id
_entity_poly.type
_entity_poly.pdbx_seq_one_letter_code
_entity_poly.pdbx_strand_id
1 'polypeptide(L)'
;MKSHNQGRQDFLQWINELTECDYPKVELLSDGIGYCQIIDALHPGAIYLSKLNFMARFPDEYTKNLKVLDDAFSKLKIDKVVPIDKLSKCKFQDNMAFLQWMYNYASKVNPFVKNYRGYSRRLEAFEKQHHGRYTQMSAHLIPNTEFLKFKQTDIDGRTFLKVESTKAQQAEDAIKELEIDIKNKMDYNWKLIYALDDLQYQRDVLYGLLTKIDQCVQKSSDPAAVKMHNVIMEEPIDFSEK
;
A
#
# COMPACT_ATOMS: atom_id res chain seq x y z
N MET A 1 12.07 1.78 -38.57
CA MET A 1 11.96 1.08 -37.27
C MET A 1 10.82 1.75 -36.51
N LYS A 2 9.69 1.06 -36.30
CA LYS A 2 8.55 1.63 -35.57
C LYS A 2 8.95 1.71 -34.09
N SER A 3 8.97 2.91 -33.51
CA SER A 3 9.07 3.06 -32.06
C SER A 3 7.83 2.39 -31.46
N HIS A 4 8.02 1.27 -30.77
CA HIS A 4 6.99 0.81 -29.85
C HIS A 4 6.94 1.87 -28.75
N ASN A 5 5.95 2.75 -28.78
CA ASN A 5 5.67 3.64 -27.66
C ASN A 5 5.18 2.73 -26.53
N GLN A 6 6.12 2.22 -25.74
CA GLN A 6 5.86 1.40 -24.58
C GLN A 6 4.91 2.18 -23.66
N GLY A 7 3.71 1.63 -23.43
CA GLY A 7 2.67 2.28 -22.67
C GLY A 7 2.91 2.19 -21.17
N ARG A 8 2.16 2.99 -20.39
CA ARG A 8 2.15 2.92 -18.91
C ARG A 8 2.02 1.48 -18.40
N GLN A 9 1.11 0.72 -19.00
CA GLN A 9 0.79 -0.64 -18.55
C GLN A 9 1.96 -1.59 -18.75
N ASP A 10 2.74 -1.42 -19.81
CA ASP A 10 3.88 -2.27 -20.11
C ASP A 10 4.99 -2.09 -19.08
N PHE A 11 5.27 -0.85 -18.65
CA PHE A 11 6.26 -0.58 -17.61
C PHE A 11 5.82 -1.11 -16.25
N LEU A 12 4.53 -0.97 -15.93
CA LEU A 12 3.96 -1.47 -14.68
C LEU A 12 3.95 -3.00 -14.65
N GLN A 13 3.60 -3.64 -15.77
CA GLN A 13 3.69 -5.09 -15.93
C GLN A 13 5.14 -5.57 -15.80
N TRP A 14 6.08 -4.89 -16.46
CA TRP A 14 7.50 -5.23 -16.38
C TRP A 14 8.02 -5.26 -14.94
N ILE A 15 7.77 -4.20 -14.16
CA ILE A 15 8.26 -4.15 -12.78
C ILE A 15 7.58 -5.22 -11.92
N ASN A 16 6.26 -5.41 -12.07
CA ASN A 16 5.52 -6.45 -11.35
C ASN A 16 6.07 -7.85 -11.65
N GLU A 17 6.38 -8.15 -12.92
CA GLU A 17 6.97 -9.41 -13.33
C GLU A 17 8.39 -9.61 -12.80
N LEU A 18 9.23 -8.56 -12.87
CA LEU A 18 10.61 -8.63 -12.41
C LEU A 18 10.69 -8.81 -10.90
N THR A 19 9.88 -8.06 -10.13
CA THR A 19 9.96 -8.05 -8.68
C THR A 19 8.96 -8.99 -8.01
N GLU A 20 8.14 -9.72 -8.77
CA GLU A 20 7.04 -10.54 -8.25
C GLU A 20 6.12 -9.70 -7.34
N CYS A 21 5.77 -8.49 -7.77
CA CYS A 21 4.81 -7.60 -7.10
C CYS A 21 3.50 -7.51 -7.89
N ASP A 22 2.50 -6.85 -7.33
CA ASP A 22 1.22 -6.56 -7.98
C ASP A 22 0.84 -5.10 -7.73
N TYR A 23 1.66 -4.16 -8.24
CA TYR A 23 1.33 -2.74 -8.22
C TYR A 23 0.20 -2.46 -9.22
N PRO A 24 -1.01 -2.03 -8.79
CA PRO A 24 -2.12 -1.73 -9.70
C PRO A 24 -1.98 -0.37 -10.39
N LYS A 25 -1.12 0.51 -9.86
CA LYS A 25 -0.91 1.89 -10.33
C LYS A 25 0.54 2.31 -10.13
N VAL A 26 1.04 3.17 -11.01
CA VAL A 26 2.44 3.66 -10.98
C VAL A 26 2.72 4.51 -9.74
N GLU A 27 1.73 5.25 -9.25
CA GLU A 27 1.83 6.09 -8.06
C GLU A 27 2.16 5.30 -6.79
N LEU A 28 1.82 4.01 -6.73
CA LEU A 28 2.12 3.18 -5.57
C LEU A 28 3.60 2.78 -5.49
N LEU A 29 4.37 2.93 -6.57
CA LEU A 29 5.83 2.78 -6.54
C LEU A 29 6.55 3.84 -5.71
N SER A 30 5.81 4.87 -5.26
CA SER A 30 6.30 5.88 -4.33
C SER A 30 6.79 5.30 -3.02
N ASP A 31 6.33 4.10 -2.63
CA ASP A 31 6.83 3.37 -1.46
C ASP A 31 8.34 3.03 -1.52
N GLY A 32 8.94 3.14 -2.71
CA GLY A 32 10.36 2.91 -2.98
C GLY A 32 10.78 1.44 -3.04
N ILE A 33 9.90 0.49 -2.70
CA ILE A 33 10.26 -0.92 -2.53
C ILE A 33 10.48 -1.58 -3.89
N GLY A 34 9.56 -1.35 -4.85
CA GLY A 34 9.73 -1.85 -6.22
C GLY A 34 11.02 -1.36 -6.87
N TYR A 35 11.37 -0.08 -6.69
CA TYR A 35 12.63 0.46 -7.21
C TYR A 35 13.86 -0.15 -6.53
N CYS A 36 13.84 -0.32 -5.21
CA CYS A 36 14.91 -1.01 -4.48
C CYS A 36 15.10 -2.44 -4.99
N GLN A 37 14.02 -3.16 -5.28
CA GLN A 37 14.12 -4.52 -5.77
C GLN A 37 14.61 -4.62 -7.22
N ILE A 38 14.31 -3.64 -8.07
CA ILE A 38 14.95 -3.57 -9.39
C ILE A 38 16.48 -3.52 -9.21
N ILE A 39 16.97 -2.67 -8.31
CA ILE A 39 18.42 -2.57 -8.07
C ILE A 39 18.98 -3.83 -7.41
N ASP A 40 18.28 -4.43 -6.45
CA ASP A 40 18.68 -5.71 -5.85
C ASP A 40 18.76 -6.85 -6.89
N ALA A 41 17.86 -6.85 -7.88
CA ALA A 41 17.88 -7.81 -8.98
C ALA A 41 19.03 -7.57 -9.97
N LEU A 42 19.32 -6.31 -10.31
CA LEU A 42 20.39 -5.94 -11.24
C LEU A 42 21.78 -6.02 -10.61
N HIS A 43 21.88 -5.70 -9.32
CA HIS A 43 23.11 -5.60 -8.55
C HIS A 43 22.97 -6.34 -7.22
N PRO A 44 23.10 -7.68 -7.22
CA PRO A 44 22.95 -8.48 -6.01
C PRO A 44 23.85 -7.99 -4.87
N GLY A 45 23.25 -7.73 -3.71
CA GLY A 45 23.97 -7.24 -2.51
C GLY A 45 24.09 -5.72 -2.41
N ALA A 46 23.66 -4.94 -3.41
CA ALA A 46 23.69 -3.48 -3.35
C ALA A 46 22.63 -2.90 -2.39
N ILE A 47 21.51 -3.60 -2.23
CA ILE A 47 20.38 -3.19 -1.38
C ILE A 47 20.27 -4.15 -0.20
N TYR A 48 20.20 -3.59 1.01
CA TYR A 48 19.90 -4.38 2.20
C TYR A 48 18.39 -4.32 2.48
N LEU A 49 17.64 -5.29 1.97
CA LEU A 49 16.17 -5.32 2.02
C LEU A 49 15.60 -5.22 3.44
N SER A 50 16.32 -5.72 4.45
CA SER A 50 15.91 -5.61 5.87
C SER A 50 15.88 -4.18 6.42
N LYS A 51 16.36 -3.17 5.67
CA LYS A 51 16.17 -1.74 6.02
C LYS A 51 14.87 -1.14 5.50
N LEU A 52 14.18 -1.81 4.59
CA LEU A 52 12.96 -1.29 3.99
C LEU A 52 11.77 -1.46 4.95
N ASN A 53 10.91 -0.45 5.02
CA ASN A 53 9.60 -0.55 5.65
C ASN A 53 8.60 -1.08 4.63
N PHE A 54 8.29 -2.38 4.70
CA PHE A 54 7.33 -3.06 3.81
C PHE A 54 5.85 -2.76 4.12
N MET A 55 5.59 -1.99 5.17
CA MET A 55 4.25 -1.57 5.61
C MET A 55 4.07 -0.04 5.52
N ALA A 56 4.95 0.65 4.80
CA ALA A 56 4.91 2.11 4.68
C ALA A 56 3.56 2.58 4.09
N ARG A 57 2.98 3.62 4.70
CA ARG A 57 1.71 4.24 4.29
C ARG A 57 1.80 5.76 4.14
N PHE A 58 2.83 6.38 4.72
CA PHE A 58 2.96 7.83 4.75
C PHE A 58 4.20 8.32 3.97
N PRO A 59 4.16 9.55 3.40
CA PRO A 59 5.27 10.12 2.62
C PRO A 59 6.64 10.12 3.32
N ASP A 60 6.67 10.32 4.64
CA ASP A 60 7.91 10.29 5.40
C ASP A 60 8.52 8.88 5.47
N GLU A 61 7.69 7.84 5.47
CA GLU A 61 8.12 6.45 5.44
C GLU A 61 8.62 6.06 4.04
N TYR A 62 7.93 6.53 3.00
CA TYR A 62 8.36 6.39 1.60
C TYR A 62 9.73 7.04 1.38
N THR A 63 9.93 8.22 1.95
CA THR A 63 11.21 8.94 1.92
C THR A 63 12.34 8.12 2.53
N LYS A 64 12.08 7.40 3.64
CA LYS A 64 13.08 6.50 4.25
C LYS A 64 13.47 5.35 3.32
N ASN A 65 12.49 4.70 2.69
CA ASN A 65 12.75 3.64 1.71
C ASN A 65 13.52 4.17 0.48
N LEU A 66 13.13 5.34 -0.05
CA LEU A 66 13.79 5.96 -1.20
C LEU A 66 15.23 6.42 -0.90
N LYS A 67 15.56 6.75 0.37
CA LYS A 67 16.96 7.00 0.77
C LYS A 67 17.82 5.74 0.69
N VAL A 68 17.26 4.56 0.97
CA VAL A 68 17.98 3.28 0.78
C VAL A 68 18.33 3.08 -0.70
N LEU A 69 17.43 3.46 -1.61
CA LEU A 69 17.70 3.44 -3.05
C LEU A 69 18.81 4.42 -3.43
N ASP A 70 18.75 5.66 -2.95
CA ASP A 70 19.73 6.72 -3.25
C ASP A 70 21.14 6.36 -2.73
N ASP A 71 21.23 5.79 -1.54
CA ASP A 71 22.47 5.25 -0.98
C ASP A 71 23.07 4.17 -1.90
N ALA A 72 22.24 3.29 -2.46
CA ALA A 72 22.70 2.24 -3.37
C ALA A 72 23.14 2.84 -4.72
N PHE A 73 22.44 3.84 -5.25
CA PHE A 73 22.85 4.56 -6.46
C PHE A 73 24.23 5.21 -6.27
N SER A 74 24.44 5.85 -5.13
CA SER A 74 25.72 6.46 -4.77
C SER A 74 26.86 5.43 -4.71
N LYS A 75 26.65 4.27 -4.07
CA LYS A 75 27.63 3.18 -3.99
C LYS A 75 27.95 2.58 -5.36
N LEU A 76 26.95 2.43 -6.21
CA LEU A 76 27.07 1.90 -7.56
C LEU A 76 27.54 2.95 -8.58
N LYS A 77 27.70 4.22 -8.16
CA LYS A 77 28.06 5.36 -9.01
C LYS A 77 27.12 5.56 -10.19
N ILE A 78 25.82 5.41 -9.94
CA ILE A 78 24.76 5.66 -10.92
C ILE A 78 24.51 7.18 -10.97
N ASP A 79 24.75 7.81 -12.12
CA ASP A 79 24.68 9.28 -12.31
C ASP A 79 23.27 9.89 -12.20
N LYS A 80 22.23 9.06 -12.07
CA LYS A 80 20.84 9.53 -11.94
C LYS A 80 20.54 9.93 -10.51
N VAL A 81 20.14 11.19 -10.30
CA VAL A 81 19.58 11.64 -9.03
C VAL A 81 18.19 11.01 -8.81
N VAL A 82 17.98 10.42 -7.63
CA VAL A 82 16.66 9.94 -7.17
C VAL A 82 15.85 11.16 -6.69
N PRO A 83 14.73 11.52 -7.33
CA PRO A 83 13.95 12.70 -6.94
C PRO A 83 13.03 12.40 -5.74
N ILE A 84 13.63 12.11 -4.58
CA ILE A 84 12.94 11.58 -3.38
C ILE A 84 11.69 12.40 -3.02
N ASP A 85 11.82 13.73 -2.90
CA ASP A 85 10.72 14.63 -2.51
C ASP A 85 9.54 14.64 -3.48
N LYS A 86 9.79 14.29 -4.74
CA LYS A 86 8.75 14.25 -5.79
C LYS A 86 8.08 12.88 -5.82
N LEU A 87 8.87 11.81 -5.71
CA LEU A 87 8.37 10.44 -5.68
C LEU A 87 7.51 10.19 -4.45
N SER A 88 7.99 10.56 -3.25
CA SER A 88 7.27 10.31 -1.98
C SER A 88 5.91 11.01 -1.88
N LYS A 89 5.62 11.97 -2.76
CA LYS A 89 4.32 12.67 -2.85
C LYS A 89 3.30 11.97 -3.74
N CYS A 90 3.58 10.75 -4.21
CA CYS A 90 2.66 9.94 -5.02
C CYS A 90 2.22 10.59 -6.33
N LYS A 91 3.04 11.50 -6.88
CA LYS A 91 2.73 12.17 -8.16
C LYS A 91 2.97 11.22 -9.32
N PHE A 92 1.94 11.04 -10.16
CA PHE A 92 2.00 10.15 -11.32
C PHE A 92 3.14 10.50 -12.29
N GLN A 93 3.25 11.77 -12.68
CA GLN A 93 4.24 12.21 -13.67
C GLN A 93 5.68 11.92 -13.23
N ASP A 94 5.99 12.22 -11.96
CA ASP A 94 7.32 12.01 -11.39
C ASP A 94 7.65 10.51 -11.28
N ASN A 95 6.71 9.70 -10.78
CA ASN A 95 6.88 8.25 -10.68
C ASN A 95 6.99 7.57 -12.05
N MET A 96 6.17 7.99 -13.02
CA MET A 96 6.20 7.44 -14.37
C MET A 96 7.54 7.74 -15.08
N ALA A 97 8.02 8.98 -14.97
CA ALA A 97 9.31 9.38 -15.55
C ALA A 97 10.48 8.60 -14.91
N PHE A 98 10.42 8.37 -13.60
CA PHE A 98 11.44 7.61 -12.89
C PHE A 98 11.38 6.11 -13.24
N LEU A 99 10.19 5.51 -13.30
CA LEU A 99 10.00 4.12 -13.73
C LEU A 99 10.52 3.88 -15.15
N GLN A 100 10.23 4.78 -16.09
CA GLN A 100 10.73 4.69 -17.46
C GLN A 100 12.27 4.75 -17.50
N TRP A 101 12.87 5.61 -16.67
CA TRP A 101 14.33 5.67 -16.54
C TRP A 101 14.89 4.36 -15.96
N MET A 102 14.25 3.80 -14.92
CA MET A 102 14.64 2.51 -14.31
C MET A 102 14.58 1.37 -15.33
N TYR A 103 13.55 1.31 -16.17
CA TYR A 103 13.44 0.35 -17.26
C TYR A 103 14.63 0.45 -18.22
N ASN A 104 14.90 1.67 -18.71
CA ASN A 104 16.01 1.90 -19.63
C ASN A 104 17.37 1.57 -19.01
N TYR A 105 17.53 1.84 -17.71
CA TYR A 105 18.72 1.47 -16.96
C TYR A 105 18.87 -0.05 -16.87
N ALA A 106 17.81 -0.76 -16.49
CA ALA A 106 17.79 -2.22 -16.41
C ALA A 106 18.15 -2.89 -17.75
N SER A 107 17.56 -2.42 -18.86
CA SER A 107 17.86 -2.93 -20.19
C SER A 107 19.32 -2.75 -20.62
N LYS A 108 20.04 -1.75 -20.07
CA LYS A 108 21.46 -1.53 -20.36
C LYS A 108 22.38 -2.36 -19.49
N VAL A 109 22.04 -2.55 -18.22
CA VAL A 109 22.90 -3.24 -17.24
C VAL A 109 22.81 -4.74 -17.40
N ASN A 110 21.58 -5.29 -17.42
CA ASN A 110 21.37 -6.73 -17.52
C ASN A 110 20.00 -7.00 -18.17
N PRO A 111 19.97 -7.21 -19.50
CA PRO A 111 18.72 -7.50 -20.21
C PRO A 111 18.05 -8.83 -19.79
N PHE A 112 18.77 -9.70 -19.07
CA PHE A 112 18.34 -11.07 -18.76
C PHE A 112 18.55 -11.41 -17.29
N VAL A 113 18.00 -10.62 -16.38
CA VAL A 113 17.88 -11.02 -14.96
C VAL A 113 17.07 -12.32 -14.91
N LYS A 114 17.77 -13.46 -14.80
CA LYS A 114 17.16 -14.79 -14.69
C LYS A 114 17.11 -15.19 -13.23
N ASN A 115 16.02 -15.84 -12.83
CA ASN A 115 15.83 -16.47 -11.52
C ASN A 115 15.83 -15.52 -10.30
N TYR A 116 15.59 -14.22 -10.48
CA TYR A 116 15.36 -13.33 -9.34
C TYR A 116 14.00 -13.64 -8.71
N ARG A 117 13.99 -13.99 -7.41
CA ARG A 117 12.79 -14.31 -6.62
C ARG A 117 12.43 -13.16 -5.69
N GLY A 118 11.83 -12.13 -6.26
CA GLY A 118 11.54 -10.89 -5.54
C GLY A 118 10.67 -11.09 -4.30
N TYR A 119 9.63 -11.91 -4.38
CA TYR A 119 8.73 -12.14 -3.25
C TYR A 119 9.42 -12.88 -2.10
N SER A 120 10.12 -13.97 -2.40
CA SER A 120 10.85 -14.75 -1.38
C SER A 120 11.87 -13.89 -0.63
N ARG A 121 12.56 -12.99 -1.34
CA ARG A 121 13.53 -12.07 -0.71
C ARG A 121 12.87 -11.02 0.19
N ARG A 122 11.70 -10.49 -0.19
CA ARG A 122 10.92 -9.61 0.69
C ARG A 122 10.45 -10.35 1.94
N LEU A 123 9.92 -11.56 1.76
CA LEU A 123 9.41 -12.37 2.86
C LEU A 123 10.51 -12.67 3.89
N GLU A 124 11.68 -13.12 3.44
CA GLU A 124 12.84 -13.36 4.32
C GLU A 124 13.26 -12.09 5.07
N ALA A 125 13.33 -10.95 4.39
CA ALA A 125 13.67 -9.67 5.01
C ALA A 125 12.61 -9.23 6.04
N PHE A 126 11.34 -9.42 5.73
CA PHE A 126 10.21 -9.05 6.57
C PHE A 126 10.10 -9.93 7.82
N GLU A 127 10.29 -11.25 7.70
CA GLU A 127 10.30 -12.19 8.82
C GLU A 127 11.42 -11.85 9.82
N LYS A 128 12.61 -11.50 9.30
CA LYS A 128 13.74 -11.05 10.13
C LYS A 128 13.44 -9.78 10.93
N GLN A 129 12.59 -8.89 10.43
CA GLN A 129 12.20 -7.66 11.11
C GLN A 129 11.16 -7.90 12.22
N HIS A 130 10.28 -8.89 12.04
CA HIS A 130 9.06 -9.04 12.86
C HIS A 130 9.04 -10.27 13.76
N HIS A 131 10.04 -11.16 13.68
CA HIS A 131 10.24 -12.30 14.58
C HIS A 131 8.96 -13.10 14.89
N GLY A 132 8.14 -13.35 13.87
CA GLY A 132 6.92 -14.15 14.01
C GLY A 132 5.68 -13.41 14.53
N ARG A 133 5.70 -12.07 14.63
CA ARG A 133 4.45 -11.29 14.84
C ARG A 133 3.49 -11.52 13.67
N TYR A 134 2.20 -11.66 13.98
CA TYR A 134 1.15 -11.74 12.97
C TYR A 134 0.93 -10.36 12.33
N THR A 135 1.68 -10.10 11.26
CA THR A 135 1.60 -8.88 10.46
C THR A 135 1.95 -9.22 9.02
N GLN A 136 1.44 -8.42 8.07
CA GLN A 136 1.63 -8.64 6.65
C GLN A 136 2.19 -7.38 5.97
N MET A 137 2.95 -7.60 4.91
CA MET A 137 3.39 -6.53 4.01
C MET A 137 2.19 -5.87 3.33
N SER A 138 2.40 -4.69 2.74
CA SER A 138 1.39 -4.06 1.88
C SER A 138 0.95 -5.00 0.75
N ALA A 139 -0.35 -5.00 0.43
CA ALA A 139 -0.97 -6.00 -0.44
C ALA A 139 -0.33 -6.08 -1.85
N HIS A 140 0.04 -4.94 -2.43
CA HIS A 140 0.71 -4.86 -3.74
C HIS A 140 2.12 -5.44 -3.76
N LEU A 141 2.68 -5.79 -2.60
CA LEU A 141 3.97 -6.48 -2.47
C LEU A 141 3.79 -8.00 -2.38
N ILE A 142 2.57 -8.52 -2.47
CA ILE A 142 2.27 -9.94 -2.44
C ILE A 142 1.83 -10.33 -3.85
N PRO A 143 2.49 -11.31 -4.50
CA PRO A 143 2.07 -11.75 -5.82
C PRO A 143 0.64 -12.28 -5.80
N ASN A 144 -0.18 -11.85 -6.75
CA ASN A 144 -1.44 -12.53 -7.01
C ASN A 144 -1.12 -13.91 -7.61
N THR A 145 -1.57 -14.97 -6.93
CA THR A 145 -1.30 -16.38 -7.28
C THR A 145 -1.82 -16.76 -8.67
N GLU A 146 -2.76 -16.02 -9.25
CA GLU A 146 -3.21 -16.24 -10.63
C GLU A 146 -2.17 -15.82 -11.69
N PHE A 147 -1.37 -14.80 -11.43
CA PHE A 147 -0.37 -14.28 -12.37
C PHE A 147 0.79 -15.27 -12.59
N LEU A 148 1.09 -16.11 -11.58
CA LEU A 148 2.12 -17.15 -11.64
C LEU A 148 1.69 -18.39 -12.42
N LYS A 149 0.37 -18.64 -12.57
CA LYS A 149 -0.15 -19.80 -13.33
C LYS A 149 0.15 -19.71 -14.83
N PHE A 150 0.30 -18.50 -15.37
CA PHE A 150 0.54 -18.27 -16.80
C PHE A 150 2.00 -18.49 -17.27
N LYS A 151 2.96 -18.76 -16.35
CA LYS A 151 4.38 -18.96 -16.70
C LYS A 151 4.89 -20.41 -16.61
N GLN A 152 4.05 -21.40 -16.30
CA GLN A 152 4.42 -22.81 -16.48
C GLN A 152 4.19 -23.25 -17.92
N THR A 153 5.19 -23.04 -18.77
CA THR A 153 5.34 -23.82 -20.01
C THR A 153 6.61 -24.63 -19.88
N ASP A 154 6.46 -25.94 -19.64
CA ASP A 154 7.56 -26.89 -19.72
C ASP A 154 7.89 -27.22 -21.17
N ILE A 155 9.16 -27.56 -21.41
CA ILE A 155 9.80 -27.72 -22.73
C ILE A 155 9.47 -29.08 -23.37
N ASP A 156 8.80 -30.01 -22.66
CA ASP A 156 8.70 -31.41 -23.10
C ASP A 156 7.28 -31.99 -23.23
N GLY A 157 6.24 -31.17 -23.41
CA GLY A 157 4.97 -31.60 -24.03
C GLY A 157 4.32 -32.90 -23.50
N ARG A 158 4.56 -33.27 -22.23
CA ARG A 158 3.93 -34.43 -21.59
C ARG A 158 2.91 -33.92 -20.58
N THR A 159 1.65 -34.08 -20.94
CA THR A 159 0.51 -33.90 -20.04
C THR A 159 0.54 -34.99 -18.98
N PHE A 160 0.89 -34.64 -17.74
CA PHE A 160 0.65 -35.50 -16.59
C PHE A 160 -0.74 -35.20 -16.03
N LEU A 161 -1.66 -36.17 -16.12
CA LEU A 161 -2.93 -36.14 -15.42
C LEU A 161 -2.72 -36.49 -13.93
N LYS A 162 -2.83 -35.45 -13.10
CA LYS A 162 -3.43 -35.34 -11.75
C LYS A 162 -3.18 -36.45 -10.71
N VAL A 163 -2.53 -36.07 -9.60
CA VAL A 163 -3.04 -36.34 -8.23
C VAL A 163 -2.61 -35.20 -7.30
N GLU A 164 -3.53 -34.29 -6.95
CA GLU A 164 -3.51 -33.68 -5.61
C GLU A 164 -4.86 -33.97 -4.95
N SER A 165 -4.77 -34.86 -3.98
CA SER A 165 -5.83 -35.42 -3.17
C SER A 165 -6.06 -34.55 -1.94
N THR A 166 -7.34 -34.32 -1.62
CA THR A 166 -7.88 -33.91 -0.30
C THR A 166 -7.47 -32.52 0.24
N LYS A 167 -6.21 -32.11 0.17
CA LYS A 167 -5.73 -30.80 0.64
C LYS A 167 -6.24 -29.64 -0.19
N ALA A 168 -6.35 -29.81 -1.52
CA ALA A 168 -6.92 -28.81 -2.40
C ALA A 168 -8.42 -28.59 -2.10
N GLN A 169 -9.16 -29.66 -1.82
CA GLN A 169 -10.57 -29.57 -1.43
C GLN A 169 -10.75 -28.91 -0.07
N GLN A 170 -9.92 -29.29 0.91
CA GLN A 170 -9.91 -28.65 2.25
C GLN A 170 -9.56 -27.16 2.17
N ALA A 171 -8.64 -26.78 1.27
CA ALA A 171 -8.31 -25.40 1.02
C ALA A 171 -9.49 -24.65 0.38
N GLU A 172 -10.18 -25.24 -0.60
CA GLU A 172 -11.40 -24.65 -1.19
C GLU A 172 -12.52 -24.46 -0.17
N ASP A 173 -12.72 -25.43 0.72
CA ASP A 173 -13.75 -25.35 1.75
C ASP A 173 -13.39 -24.30 2.82
N ALA A 174 -12.12 -24.21 3.23
CA ALA A 174 -11.63 -23.16 4.12
C ALA A 174 -11.73 -21.76 3.48
N ILE A 175 -11.47 -21.64 2.18
CA ILE A 175 -11.65 -20.38 1.44
C ILE A 175 -13.12 -19.96 1.47
N LYS A 176 -14.06 -20.87 1.19
CA LYS A 176 -15.50 -20.56 1.25
C LYS A 176 -15.93 -20.12 2.65
N GLU A 177 -15.41 -20.76 3.69
CA GLU A 177 -15.72 -20.40 5.07
C GLU A 177 -15.21 -18.98 5.41
N LEU A 178 -13.97 -18.66 5.00
CA LEU A 178 -13.40 -17.33 5.15
C LEU A 178 -14.16 -16.27 4.33
N GLU A 179 -14.62 -16.58 3.12
CA GLU A 179 -15.45 -15.68 2.31
C GLU A 179 -16.78 -15.35 2.99
N ILE A 180 -17.39 -16.34 3.65
CA ILE A 180 -18.60 -16.14 4.45
C ILE A 180 -18.31 -15.25 5.66
N ASP A 181 -17.23 -15.50 6.40
CA ASP A 181 -16.84 -14.69 7.56
C ASP A 181 -16.54 -13.23 7.17
N ILE A 182 -15.84 -13.01 6.06
CA ILE A 182 -15.56 -11.67 5.52
C ILE A 182 -16.87 -10.95 5.20
N LYS A 183 -17.81 -11.61 4.48
CA LYS A 183 -19.11 -11.02 4.15
C LYS A 183 -19.89 -10.63 5.41
N ASN A 184 -19.89 -11.49 6.43
CA ASN A 184 -20.57 -11.23 7.71
C ASN A 184 -19.95 -10.03 8.44
N LYS A 185 -18.61 -9.95 8.49
CA LYS A 185 -17.90 -8.80 9.08
C LYS A 185 -18.14 -7.51 8.31
N MET A 186 -18.19 -7.57 6.98
CA MET A 186 -18.54 -6.43 6.15
C MET A 186 -19.97 -5.95 6.41
N ASP A 187 -20.94 -6.86 6.50
CA ASP A 187 -22.33 -6.52 6.82
C ASP A 187 -22.46 -5.89 8.21
N TYR A 188 -21.72 -6.40 9.20
CA TYR A 188 -21.67 -5.80 10.53
C TYR A 188 -21.07 -4.39 10.52
N ASN A 189 -19.93 -4.20 9.84
CA ASN A 189 -19.32 -2.88 9.69
C ASN A 189 -20.25 -1.91 8.96
N TRP A 190 -21.00 -2.37 7.97
CA TRP A 190 -21.99 -1.55 7.27
C TRP A 190 -23.10 -1.07 8.21
N LYS A 191 -23.59 -1.93 9.10
CA LYS A 191 -24.55 -1.54 10.15
C LYS A 191 -23.99 -0.51 11.12
N LEU A 192 -22.71 -0.66 11.52
CA LEU A 192 -22.03 0.33 12.36
C LEU A 192 -21.90 1.68 11.67
N ILE A 193 -21.56 1.70 10.38
CA ILE A 193 -21.48 2.94 9.59
C ILE A 193 -22.82 3.66 9.58
N TYR A 194 -23.93 2.94 9.32
CA TYR A 194 -25.26 3.56 9.38
C TYR A 194 -25.62 4.10 10.76
N ALA A 195 -25.29 3.38 11.82
CA ALA A 195 -25.52 3.86 13.18
C ALA A 195 -24.70 5.13 13.48
N LEU A 196 -23.46 5.20 12.99
CA LEU A 196 -22.62 6.39 13.10
C LEU A 196 -23.19 7.57 12.32
N ASP A 197 -23.69 7.35 11.10
CA ASP A 197 -24.32 8.41 10.29
C ASP A 197 -25.58 8.97 10.98
N ASP A 198 -26.40 8.11 11.59
CA ASP A 198 -27.58 8.54 12.36
C ASP A 198 -27.16 9.36 13.59
N LEU A 199 -26.15 8.90 14.34
CA LEU A 199 -25.62 9.65 15.48
C LEU A 199 -25.00 10.99 15.07
N GLN A 200 -24.30 11.04 13.92
CA GLN A 200 -23.77 12.28 13.37
C GLN A 200 -24.89 13.24 12.96
N TYR A 201 -25.95 12.73 12.35
CA TYR A 201 -27.13 13.53 12.02
C TYR A 201 -27.78 14.11 13.29
N GLN A 202 -28.00 13.30 14.32
CA GLN A 202 -28.54 13.77 15.60
C GLN A 202 -27.63 14.82 16.25
N ARG A 203 -26.31 14.59 16.23
CA ARG A 203 -25.31 15.53 16.71
C ARG A 203 -25.41 16.88 15.99
N ASP A 204 -25.53 16.87 14.67
CA ASP A 204 -25.60 18.10 13.86
C ASP A 204 -26.91 18.86 14.10
N VAL A 205 -28.03 18.17 14.32
CA VAL A 205 -29.30 18.77 14.75
C VAL A 205 -29.14 19.46 16.11
N LEU A 206 -28.52 18.79 17.08
CA LEU A 206 -28.27 19.36 18.41
C LEU A 206 -27.34 20.58 18.33
N TYR A 207 -26.26 20.53 17.55
CA TYR A 207 -25.40 21.69 17.32
C TYR A 207 -26.15 22.86 16.68
N GLY A 208 -27.05 22.58 15.73
CA GLY A 208 -27.90 23.59 15.11
C GLY A 208 -28.84 24.26 16.11
N LEU A 209 -29.44 23.50 17.02
CA LEU A 209 -30.26 24.03 18.11
C LEU A 209 -29.44 24.86 19.10
N LEU A 210 -28.26 24.36 19.50
CA LEU A 210 -27.35 25.05 20.40
C LEU A 210 -26.91 26.40 19.82
N THR A 211 -26.59 26.44 18.52
CA THR A 211 -26.22 27.68 17.80
C THR A 211 -27.36 28.69 17.81
N LYS A 212 -28.61 28.24 17.65
CA LYS A 212 -29.79 29.14 17.73
C LYS A 212 -29.99 29.68 19.14
N ILE A 213 -29.81 28.84 20.16
CA ILE A 213 -29.87 29.27 21.57
C ILE A 213 -28.78 30.31 21.83
N ASP A 214 -27.55 30.06 21.40
CA ASP A 214 -26.44 30.98 21.58
C ASP A 214 -26.71 32.34 20.92
N GLN A 215 -27.22 32.37 19.70
CA GLN A 215 -27.62 33.61 19.02
C GLN A 215 -28.71 34.40 19.77
N CYS A 216 -29.66 33.72 20.42
CA CYS A 216 -30.69 34.36 21.24
C CYS A 216 -30.11 34.89 22.55
N VAL A 217 -29.20 34.15 23.17
CA VAL A 217 -28.54 34.51 24.42
C VAL A 217 -27.60 35.70 24.23
N GLN A 218 -26.80 35.74 23.16
CA GLN A 218 -25.92 36.87 22.83
C GLN A 218 -26.67 38.20 22.64
N LYS A 219 -27.94 38.14 22.23
CA LYS A 219 -28.80 39.32 22.05
C LYS A 219 -29.54 39.74 23.31
N SER A 220 -29.47 38.93 24.37
CA SER A 220 -30.16 39.17 25.64
C SER A 220 -29.22 39.81 26.67
N SER A 221 -29.71 40.80 27.39
CA SER A 221 -29.01 41.40 28.55
C SER A 221 -29.43 40.77 29.89
N ASP A 222 -30.23 39.69 29.86
CA ASP A 222 -30.71 38.99 31.04
C ASP A 222 -29.56 38.20 31.71
N PRO A 223 -29.28 38.42 33.02
CA PRO A 223 -28.30 37.65 33.78
C PRO A 223 -28.48 36.12 33.70
N ALA A 224 -29.71 35.63 33.57
CA ALA A 224 -29.98 34.20 33.40
C ALA A 224 -29.49 33.67 32.04
N ALA A 225 -29.60 34.48 30.98
CA ALA A 225 -29.10 34.15 29.65
C ALA A 225 -27.57 34.11 29.63
N VAL A 226 -26.90 35.08 30.26
CA VAL A 226 -25.43 35.11 30.40
C VAL A 226 -24.90 33.85 31.12
N LYS A 227 -25.62 33.38 32.14
CA LYS A 227 -25.27 32.14 32.85
C LYS A 227 -25.40 30.90 31.96
N MET A 228 -26.41 30.83 31.08
CA MET A 228 -26.53 29.75 30.10
C MET A 228 -25.42 29.78 29.05
N HIS A 229 -25.01 30.96 28.57
CA HIS A 229 -23.90 31.09 27.62
C HIS A 229 -22.62 30.44 28.18
N ASN A 230 -22.29 30.71 29.43
CA ASN A 230 -21.09 30.15 30.06
C ASN A 230 -21.13 28.62 30.16
N VAL A 231 -22.29 28.02 30.46
CA VAL A 231 -22.46 26.56 30.51
C VAL A 231 -22.35 25.92 29.12
N ILE A 232 -22.81 26.61 28.06
CA ILE A 232 -22.72 26.14 26.67
C ILE A 232 -21.27 26.17 26.16
N MET A 233 -20.47 27.11 26.66
CA MET A 233 -19.07 27.32 26.26
C MET A 233 -18.06 26.55 27.11
N GLU A 234 -18.48 25.88 28.18
CA GLU A 234 -17.63 24.94 28.91
C GLU A 234 -17.25 23.77 27.99
N GLU A 235 -15.95 23.50 27.85
CA GLU A 235 -15.45 22.42 27.01
C GLU A 235 -16.08 21.08 27.44
N PRO A 236 -16.48 20.22 26.48
CA PRO A 236 -16.99 18.91 26.82
C PRO A 236 -15.92 18.13 27.59
N ILE A 237 -16.35 17.45 28.65
CA ILE A 237 -15.50 16.52 29.42
C ILE A 237 -14.87 15.54 28.44
N ASP A 238 -13.54 15.51 28.39
CA ASP A 238 -12.80 14.58 27.55
C ASP A 238 -13.06 13.15 28.02
N PHE A 239 -13.74 12.37 27.19
CA PHE A 239 -14.02 10.96 27.47
C PHE A 239 -12.81 10.04 27.12
N SER A 240 -11.67 10.60 26.70
CA SER A 240 -10.47 9.83 26.35
C SER A 240 -9.68 9.28 27.55
N GLU A 241 -10.02 9.67 28.79
CA GLU A 241 -9.33 9.23 30.02
C GLU A 241 -10.00 8.05 30.76
N LYS A 242 -10.77 7.18 30.09
CA LYS A 242 -11.28 5.93 30.71
C LYS A 242 -10.88 4.65 29.99
#